data_AF-A0A8J6UXX4-F1
#
_entry.id   AF-A0A8J6UXX4-F1
#
_cell.length_a   1.000
_cell.length_b   1.000
_cell.length_c   1.000
_cell.angle_alpha   90.00
_cell.angle_beta   90.00
_cell.angle_gamma   90.00
#
_symmetry.space_group_name_H-M   'P 1'
#
loop_
_entity.id
_entity.type
_entity.pdbx_description
1 polymer ?
#
loop_
_entity_poly.entity_id
_entity_poly.type
_entity_poly.pdbx_seq_one_letter_code
_entity_poly.pdbx_strand_id
1 'polypeptide(L)'
;MVISAVAKSLNDWGSLSCTSPSLMLPGHPCRDCGTVHFTGNHSRFMETMPQDPVDIVDDLVKMGVYKQNQLRAADTVNAYELRKALFLKRVGRNDPKREKLILALCEQAGGLENAFAAAFGPQAGLFFADSVRNSGATRREFLRNMAVGAALVTLASCAGGSDEPVAEESTVAPVDTSNLEKTDIQVGFIPITCATPIIMSEPLGFYEKYGFNATVVKMPSWGAVRDSAIAGELDAYHMLAPMPIAMTLGLGSAAFGVKLASIENVNGQAITVAERHKGKVDGPADFKGFVIGVPFPYSMHNLLLRYYLASGGLDPDVDVQIRPVPPPDSIAQLIAGDIDAMLMPDPFNQRAVYEGAGYIHMLSKELWDGHPCCAFTASDEWITTNPNAFRSLNKAIIEAAAYAQDPANRPEIAAAISDRAFLNQPPEVVEAVLTGNFDDGQGNTLSEPNRIGFEPYPWQSFAKWISSQLVRWELLGEGNTAATVSNSDIDQVGAEVFLTDLARELALELGQEPPFETDRTETLAFDTFDPAASADYVKSQIDQFGK
;
A
#
# COMPACT_ATOMS: atom_id res chain seq x y z
N MET A 1 40.88 3.32 -21.26
CA MET A 1 41.39 2.80 -22.55
C MET A 1 40.62 1.54 -23.03
N VAL A 2 39.32 1.42 -22.73
CA VAL A 2 38.48 0.25 -23.06
C VAL A 2 37.13 0.70 -23.65
N ILE A 3 37.14 1.77 -24.46
CA ILE A 3 35.95 2.28 -25.17
C ILE A 3 36.13 2.27 -26.71
N SER A 4 37.32 1.94 -27.23
CA SER A 4 37.58 1.90 -28.68
C SER A 4 37.49 0.51 -29.34
N ALA A 5 37.34 -0.58 -28.57
CA ALA A 5 37.38 -1.95 -29.13
C ALA A 5 35.99 -2.52 -29.46
N VAL A 6 34.92 -2.04 -28.81
CA VAL A 6 33.56 -2.57 -29.01
C VAL A 6 32.82 -1.82 -30.14
N ALA A 7 33.22 -0.58 -30.45
CA ALA A 7 32.65 0.17 -31.56
C ALA A 7 33.14 -0.29 -32.95
N LYS A 8 34.16 -1.16 -33.02
CA LYS A 8 34.70 -1.68 -34.29
C LYS A 8 34.16 -3.06 -34.67
N SER A 9 33.47 -3.76 -33.78
CA SER A 9 32.83 -5.06 -34.07
C SER A 9 31.36 -4.96 -34.49
N LEU A 10 30.79 -3.75 -34.54
CA LEU A 10 29.39 -3.53 -34.92
C LEU A 10 29.19 -3.13 -36.40
N ASN A 11 30.26 -3.01 -37.20
CA ASN A 11 30.18 -2.68 -38.63
C ASN A 11 30.20 -3.88 -39.59
N ASP A 12 30.24 -5.12 -39.09
CA ASP A 12 30.33 -6.33 -39.93
C ASP A 12 29.06 -7.19 -39.96
N TRP A 13 27.88 -6.58 -39.74
CA TRP A 13 26.61 -7.27 -40.01
C TRP A 13 26.39 -7.60 -41.50
N GLY A 14 27.23 -7.05 -42.39
CA GLY A 14 27.27 -7.42 -43.82
C GLY A 14 27.98 -8.74 -44.13
N SER A 15 28.69 -9.35 -43.17
CA SER A 15 29.46 -10.58 -43.42
C SER A 15 28.74 -11.88 -43.01
N LEU A 16 27.48 -11.80 -42.55
CA LEU A 16 26.64 -12.95 -42.22
C LEU A 16 25.71 -13.36 -43.37
N SER A 17 26.02 -12.99 -44.61
CA SER A 17 25.37 -13.61 -45.77
C SER A 17 26.05 -14.95 -46.09
N CYS A 18 25.28 -16.04 -46.05
CA CYS A 18 25.72 -17.39 -46.42
C CYS A 18 26.03 -17.54 -47.93
N THR A 19 26.32 -16.46 -48.64
CA THR A 19 26.55 -16.42 -50.09
C THR A 19 28.01 -16.22 -50.48
N SER A 20 28.96 -16.26 -49.56
CA SER A 20 30.38 -16.27 -49.93
C SER A 20 30.85 -17.69 -50.32
N PRO A 21 31.33 -17.93 -51.56
CA PRO A 21 31.77 -19.26 -52.02
C PRO A 21 33.07 -19.77 -51.36
N SER A 22 33.65 -19.02 -50.42
CA SER A 22 35.05 -19.20 -49.99
C SER A 22 35.25 -20.06 -48.74
N LEU A 23 34.23 -20.78 -48.24
CA LEU A 23 34.35 -21.68 -47.08
C LEU A 23 34.05 -23.15 -47.41
N MET A 24 34.42 -23.59 -48.62
CA MET A 24 34.49 -25.02 -48.98
C MET A 24 35.90 -25.58 -48.74
N LEU A 25 36.33 -25.65 -47.47
CA LEU A 25 37.48 -26.49 -47.10
C LEU A 25 37.05 -27.48 -46.02
N PRO A 26 37.26 -28.80 -46.21
CA PRO A 26 36.86 -29.80 -45.23
C PRO A 26 37.82 -29.77 -44.03
N GLY A 27 37.26 -29.73 -42.81
CA GLY A 27 38.00 -30.17 -41.62
C GLY A 27 38.25 -29.15 -40.50
N HIS A 28 37.67 -27.95 -40.54
CA HIS A 28 37.78 -27.02 -39.40
C HIS A 28 36.59 -27.17 -38.42
N PRO A 29 36.85 -27.33 -37.10
CA PRO A 29 35.80 -27.39 -36.10
C PRO A 29 35.09 -26.05 -35.95
N CYS A 30 33.77 -26.10 -35.77
CA CYS A 30 32.94 -24.92 -35.55
C CYS A 30 33.41 -24.15 -34.31
N ARG A 31 33.55 -22.83 -34.42
CA ARG A 31 34.05 -21.98 -33.32
C ARG A 31 33.10 -21.89 -32.12
N ASP A 32 31.82 -22.22 -32.31
CA ASP A 32 30.80 -22.10 -31.26
C ASP A 32 30.56 -23.41 -30.50
N CYS A 33 30.69 -24.57 -31.14
CA CYS A 33 30.45 -25.88 -30.49
C CYS A 33 31.64 -26.86 -30.53
N GLY A 34 32.73 -26.54 -31.24
CA GLY A 34 33.99 -27.31 -31.21
C GLY A 34 34.03 -28.58 -32.05
N THR A 35 32.94 -28.96 -32.73
CA THR A 35 32.84 -30.19 -33.54
C THR A 35 32.82 -29.91 -35.05
N VAL A 36 33.22 -30.92 -35.86
CA VAL A 36 33.27 -30.80 -37.33
C VAL A 36 31.97 -31.33 -37.93
N HIS A 37 31.15 -30.43 -38.49
CA HIS A 37 29.89 -30.77 -39.14
C HIS A 37 29.75 -30.02 -40.48
N PHE A 38 29.04 -30.60 -41.45
CA PHE A 38 28.72 -29.93 -42.71
C PHE A 38 27.69 -28.80 -42.47
N THR A 39 27.90 -27.65 -43.10
CA THR A 39 27.09 -26.43 -42.99
C THR A 39 25.60 -26.64 -43.32
N GLY A 40 25.24 -27.71 -44.06
CA GLY A 40 23.85 -28.08 -44.33
C GLY A 40 23.04 -28.56 -43.12
N ASN A 41 23.68 -28.95 -42.02
CA ASN A 41 22.95 -29.35 -40.81
C ASN A 41 22.46 -28.15 -39.99
N HIS A 42 23.12 -26.99 -40.11
CA HIS A 42 22.72 -25.77 -39.41
C HIS A 42 21.49 -25.14 -40.06
N SER A 43 21.42 -25.14 -41.40
CA SER A 43 20.23 -24.67 -42.12
C SER A 43 19.01 -25.55 -41.83
N ARG A 44 19.20 -26.88 -41.75
CA ARG A 44 18.13 -27.83 -41.42
C ARG A 44 17.61 -27.69 -39.99
N PHE A 45 18.48 -27.39 -39.04
CA PHE A 45 18.10 -27.10 -37.66
C PHE A 45 17.36 -25.75 -37.54
N MET A 46 17.82 -24.73 -38.27
CA MET A 46 17.14 -23.42 -38.36
C MET A 46 15.79 -23.49 -39.07
N GLU A 47 15.63 -24.37 -40.07
CA GLU A 47 14.35 -24.63 -40.75
C GLU A 47 13.31 -25.28 -39.81
N THR A 48 13.76 -25.99 -38.77
CA THR A 48 12.88 -26.61 -37.77
C THR A 48 12.72 -25.76 -36.49
N MET A 49 13.38 -24.61 -36.40
CA MET A 49 13.22 -23.72 -35.24
C MET A 49 11.81 -23.12 -35.23
N PRO A 50 11.10 -23.14 -34.09
CA PRO A 50 9.85 -22.43 -33.95
C PRO A 50 10.04 -20.95 -34.29
N GLN A 51 9.15 -20.39 -35.09
CA GLN A 51 9.21 -18.98 -35.49
C GLN A 51 8.44 -18.07 -34.51
N ASP A 52 7.63 -18.66 -33.64
CA ASP A 52 6.93 -17.97 -32.56
C ASP A 52 7.85 -17.84 -31.34
N PRO A 53 8.11 -16.62 -30.84
CA PRO A 53 8.92 -16.40 -29.64
C PRO A 53 8.47 -17.22 -28.42
N VAL A 54 7.18 -17.55 -28.31
CA VAL A 54 6.62 -18.32 -27.19
C VAL A 54 7.07 -19.78 -27.24
N ASP A 55 7.04 -20.40 -28.43
CA ASP A 55 7.46 -21.79 -28.63
C ASP A 55 8.98 -21.97 -28.42
N ILE A 56 9.76 -20.94 -28.75
CA ILE A 56 11.21 -20.91 -28.49
C ILE A 56 11.47 -20.91 -26.98
N VAL A 57 10.71 -20.14 -26.20
CA VAL A 57 10.84 -20.09 -24.74
C VAL A 57 10.46 -21.44 -24.13
N ASP A 58 9.41 -22.08 -24.62
CA ASP A 58 8.98 -23.41 -24.18
C ASP A 58 10.03 -24.50 -24.42
N ASP A 59 10.70 -24.46 -25.57
CA ASP A 59 11.80 -25.38 -25.86
C ASP A 59 13.03 -25.09 -24.98
N LEU A 60 13.32 -23.82 -24.68
CA LEU A 60 14.39 -23.45 -23.74
C LEU A 60 14.09 -23.88 -22.29
N VAL A 61 12.81 -23.95 -21.90
CA VAL A 61 12.37 -24.52 -20.61
C VAL A 61 12.54 -26.03 -20.60
N LYS A 62 12.11 -26.74 -21.65
CA LYS A 62 12.28 -28.20 -21.79
C LYS A 62 13.75 -28.60 -21.81
N MET A 63 14.62 -27.75 -22.36
CA MET A 63 16.07 -27.93 -22.37
C MET A 63 16.74 -27.57 -21.04
N GLY A 64 15.98 -27.10 -20.04
CA GLY A 64 16.48 -26.79 -18.69
C GLY A 64 17.29 -25.49 -18.61
N VAL A 65 17.23 -24.64 -19.64
CA VAL A 65 17.94 -23.34 -19.68
C VAL A 65 17.21 -22.32 -18.80
N TYR A 66 15.88 -22.36 -18.79
CA TYR A 66 15.03 -21.61 -17.87
C TYR A 66 14.29 -22.56 -16.93
N LYS A 67 14.29 -22.27 -15.62
CA LYS A 67 13.50 -23.04 -14.65
C LYS A 67 12.06 -22.49 -14.60
N GLN A 68 11.05 -23.35 -14.51
CA GLN A 68 9.63 -22.95 -14.50
C GLN A 68 9.29 -21.88 -13.44
N ASN A 69 9.96 -21.90 -12.29
CA ASN A 69 9.80 -20.89 -11.23
C ASN A 69 10.31 -19.49 -11.62
N GLN A 70 11.17 -19.34 -12.63
CA GLN A 70 11.59 -18.04 -13.16
C GLN A 70 10.57 -17.44 -14.15
N LEU A 71 9.71 -18.27 -14.75
CA LEU A 71 8.63 -17.81 -15.64
C LEU A 71 7.37 -17.41 -14.87
N ARG A 72 7.14 -17.95 -13.66
CA ARG A 72 6.08 -17.48 -12.75
C ARG A 72 6.18 -15.98 -12.44
N ALA A 73 7.38 -15.40 -12.47
CA ALA A 73 7.58 -13.96 -12.32
C ALA A 73 7.02 -13.16 -13.52
N ALA A 74 6.94 -13.75 -14.71
CA ALA A 74 6.35 -13.11 -15.89
C ALA A 74 4.81 -13.16 -15.84
N ASP A 75 4.22 -14.23 -15.30
CA ASP A 75 2.77 -14.33 -15.05
C ASP A 75 2.29 -13.34 -13.96
N THR A 76 3.20 -12.86 -13.11
CA THR A 76 2.91 -11.81 -12.12
C THR A 76 3.04 -10.38 -12.65
N VAL A 77 3.51 -10.18 -13.88
CA VAL A 77 3.61 -8.84 -14.48
C VAL A 77 2.27 -8.46 -15.10
N ASN A 78 1.48 -7.67 -14.38
CA ASN A 78 0.21 -7.14 -14.86
C ASN A 78 0.41 -6.02 -15.92
N ALA A 79 -0.68 -5.58 -16.56
CA ALA A 79 -0.59 -4.63 -17.67
C ALA A 79 -0.02 -3.27 -17.21
N TYR A 80 -0.31 -2.84 -15.98
CA TYR A 80 0.31 -1.69 -15.33
C TYR A 80 1.83 -1.82 -15.22
N GLU A 81 2.35 -2.90 -14.65
CA GLU A 81 3.80 -3.10 -14.49
C GLU A 81 4.50 -3.20 -15.85
N LEU A 82 3.85 -3.80 -16.85
CA LEU A 82 4.35 -3.79 -18.23
C LEU A 82 4.38 -2.38 -18.83
N ARG A 83 3.32 -1.57 -18.64
CA ARG A 83 3.25 -0.17 -19.09
C ARG A 83 4.31 0.69 -18.40
N LYS A 84 4.49 0.51 -17.10
CA LYS A 84 5.52 1.16 -16.28
C LYS A 84 6.91 0.79 -16.78
N ALA A 85 7.20 -0.48 -17.00
CA ALA A 85 8.47 -0.94 -17.56
C ALA A 85 8.71 -0.36 -18.98
N LEU A 86 7.69 -0.33 -19.83
CA LEU A 86 7.77 0.26 -21.18
C LEU A 86 7.98 1.78 -21.13
N PHE A 87 7.30 2.48 -20.23
CA PHE A 87 7.50 3.91 -19.98
C PHE A 87 8.91 4.19 -19.51
N LEU A 88 9.40 3.46 -18.51
CA LEU A 88 10.76 3.58 -17.99
C LEU A 88 11.80 3.34 -19.08
N LYS A 89 11.65 2.28 -19.90
CA LYS A 89 12.54 2.05 -21.06
C LYS A 89 12.53 3.21 -22.05
N ARG A 90 11.35 3.79 -22.31
CA ARG A 90 11.18 4.88 -23.26
C ARG A 90 11.78 6.20 -22.76
N VAL A 91 11.60 6.53 -21.49
CA VAL A 91 12.15 7.77 -20.88
C VAL A 91 13.63 7.62 -20.54
N GLY A 92 14.02 6.45 -20.05
CA GLY A 92 15.41 6.05 -19.80
C GLY A 92 16.23 5.87 -21.08
N ARG A 93 15.59 5.78 -22.25
CA ARG A 93 16.21 5.55 -23.57
C ARG A 93 17.06 4.28 -23.61
N ASN A 94 16.62 3.22 -22.94
CA ASN A 94 17.40 1.99 -22.76
C ASN A 94 18.77 2.20 -22.08
N ASP A 95 18.97 3.29 -21.32
CA ASP A 95 20.14 3.49 -20.47
C ASP A 95 19.80 3.04 -19.04
N PRO A 96 20.36 1.90 -18.57
CA PRO A 96 20.04 1.35 -17.25
C PRO A 96 20.32 2.31 -16.10
N LYS A 97 21.27 3.25 -16.24
CA LYS A 97 21.59 4.23 -15.20
C LYS A 97 20.51 5.30 -15.09
N ARG A 98 19.93 5.72 -16.22
CA ARG A 98 18.82 6.68 -16.23
C ARG A 98 17.53 6.05 -15.74
N GLU A 99 17.25 4.81 -16.14
CA GLU A 99 16.09 4.06 -15.64
C GLU A 99 16.14 3.91 -14.11
N LYS A 100 17.31 3.56 -13.56
CA LYS A 100 17.53 3.46 -12.11
C LYS A 100 17.37 4.81 -11.39
N LEU A 101 17.85 5.90 -11.99
CA LEU A 101 17.66 7.24 -11.45
C LEU A 101 16.19 7.65 -11.43
N ILE A 102 15.44 7.39 -12.51
CA ILE A 102 14.01 7.71 -12.59
C ILE A 102 13.23 6.90 -11.55
N LEU A 103 13.54 5.62 -11.39
CA LEU A 103 12.94 4.77 -10.36
C LEU A 103 13.21 5.30 -8.95
N ALA A 104 14.45 5.67 -8.64
CA ALA A 104 14.80 6.24 -7.33
C ALA A 104 14.06 7.56 -7.06
N LEU A 105 13.86 8.39 -8.08
CA LEU A 105 13.07 9.62 -7.97
C LEU A 105 11.57 9.34 -7.77
N CYS A 106 11.04 8.29 -8.41
CA CYS A 106 9.66 7.86 -8.20
C CYS A 106 9.46 7.27 -6.80
N GLU A 107 10.43 6.52 -6.31
CA GLU A 107 10.44 5.97 -4.95
C GLU A 107 10.48 7.09 -3.91
N GLN A 108 11.32 8.11 -4.10
CA GLN A 108 11.31 9.32 -3.26
C GLN A 108 10.00 10.10 -3.31
N ALA A 109 9.26 10.02 -4.41
CA ALA A 109 7.94 10.63 -4.52
C ALA A 109 6.82 9.78 -3.86
N GLY A 110 7.13 8.60 -3.33
CA GLY A 110 6.13 7.67 -2.79
C GLY A 110 5.42 6.85 -3.86
N GLY A 111 6.07 6.60 -5.00
CA GLY A 111 5.53 5.81 -6.11
C GLY A 111 5.47 6.58 -7.42
N LEU A 112 5.27 5.84 -8.52
CA LEU A 112 5.22 6.39 -9.87
C LEU A 112 4.02 7.34 -10.02
N GLU A 113 2.84 6.94 -9.56
CA GLU A 113 1.61 7.75 -9.55
C GLU A 113 1.82 9.10 -8.85
N ASN A 114 2.44 9.08 -7.67
CA ASN A 114 2.75 10.30 -6.92
C ASN A 114 3.79 11.18 -7.64
N ALA A 115 4.77 10.57 -8.32
CA ALA A 115 5.72 11.30 -9.17
C ALA A 115 5.04 11.95 -10.38
N PHE A 116 4.05 11.27 -10.98
CA PHE A 116 3.26 11.80 -12.09
C PHE A 116 2.28 12.88 -11.64
N ALA A 117 1.58 12.69 -10.52
CA ALA A 117 0.74 13.72 -9.92
C ALA A 117 1.56 14.98 -9.58
N ALA A 118 2.79 14.82 -9.10
CA ALA A 118 3.71 15.94 -8.88
C ALA A 118 4.16 16.65 -10.17
N ALA A 119 4.19 15.94 -11.31
CA ALA A 119 4.62 16.49 -12.60
C ALA A 119 3.47 17.07 -13.45
N PHE A 120 2.25 16.54 -13.31
CA PHE A 120 1.11 16.84 -14.19
C PHE A 120 -0.17 17.26 -13.43
N GLY A 121 -0.13 17.33 -12.10
CA GLY A 121 -1.26 17.72 -11.26
C GLY A 121 -2.22 16.57 -10.93
N PRO A 122 -3.34 16.86 -10.23
CA PRO A 122 -4.27 15.86 -9.70
C PRO A 122 -5.14 15.13 -10.74
N GLN A 123 -4.92 15.35 -12.03
CA GLN A 123 -5.59 14.62 -13.12
C GLN A 123 -4.62 13.71 -13.89
N ALA A 124 -3.45 13.40 -13.32
CA ALA A 124 -2.42 12.60 -13.99
C ALA A 124 -2.89 11.20 -14.40
N GLY A 125 -3.85 10.58 -13.69
CA GLY A 125 -4.45 9.29 -14.08
C GLY A 125 -5.14 9.34 -15.45
N LEU A 126 -5.78 10.47 -15.78
CA LEU A 126 -6.42 10.70 -17.08
C LEU A 126 -5.42 10.87 -18.22
N PHE A 127 -4.17 11.30 -17.96
CA PHE A 127 -3.13 11.41 -18.99
C PHE A 127 -2.84 10.05 -19.65
N PHE A 128 -2.89 8.96 -18.90
CA PHE A 128 -2.75 7.61 -19.46
C PHE A 128 -3.99 7.14 -20.22
N ALA A 129 -5.19 7.56 -19.81
CA ALA A 129 -6.42 7.27 -20.53
C ALA A 129 -6.54 8.07 -21.86
N ASP A 130 -6.13 9.33 -21.86
CA ASP A 130 -6.18 10.22 -23.03
C ASP A 130 -5.04 9.96 -24.03
N SER A 131 -3.85 9.58 -23.55
CA SER A 131 -2.76 9.14 -24.44
C SER A 131 -3.07 7.82 -25.16
N VAL A 132 -4.04 7.05 -24.66
CA VAL A 132 -4.60 5.86 -25.33
C VAL A 132 -5.74 6.22 -26.30
N ARG A 133 -6.49 7.32 -26.08
CA ARG A 133 -7.59 7.75 -26.98
C ARG A 133 -7.18 8.69 -28.10
N ASN A 134 -6.13 9.51 -27.92
CA ASN A 134 -5.64 10.42 -28.95
C ASN A 134 -4.11 10.36 -29.04
N SER A 135 -3.63 9.62 -30.05
CA SER A 135 -2.24 9.62 -30.46
C SER A 135 -1.87 10.98 -31.10
N GLY A 136 -1.52 11.95 -30.26
CA GLY A 136 -1.20 13.31 -30.74
C GLY A 136 -0.15 14.11 -29.95
N ALA A 137 0.30 13.69 -28.77
CA ALA A 137 1.28 14.47 -28.02
C ALA A 137 2.69 14.31 -28.61
N THR A 138 3.24 15.36 -29.21
CA THR A 138 4.59 15.32 -29.79
C THR A 138 5.66 15.69 -28.75
N ARG A 139 6.86 15.09 -28.89
CA ARG A 139 8.08 15.29 -28.07
C ARG A 139 8.39 16.75 -27.72
N ARG A 140 7.96 17.71 -28.55
CA ARG A 140 8.23 19.14 -28.39
C ARG A 140 7.31 19.81 -27.36
N GLU A 141 6.08 19.34 -27.20
CA GLU A 141 5.15 19.84 -26.17
C GLU A 141 5.51 19.29 -24.79
N PHE A 142 5.85 18.00 -24.71
CA PHE A 142 6.30 17.37 -23.46
C PHE A 142 7.57 18.04 -22.89
N LEU A 143 8.58 18.28 -23.72
CA LEU A 143 9.82 18.94 -23.28
C LEU A 143 9.63 20.44 -23.00
N ARG A 144 8.67 21.10 -23.67
CA ARG A 144 8.35 22.51 -23.41
C ARG A 144 7.60 22.67 -22.08
N ASN A 145 6.70 21.73 -21.74
CA ASN A 145 5.96 21.74 -20.48
C ASN A 145 6.87 21.35 -19.29
N MET A 146 7.81 20.41 -19.46
CA MET A 146 8.84 20.13 -18.45
C MET A 146 9.78 21.34 -18.21
N ALA A 147 10.11 22.11 -19.25
CA ALA A 147 10.97 23.28 -19.11
C ALA A 147 10.27 24.45 -18.38
N VAL A 148 8.94 24.57 -18.52
CA VAL A 148 8.14 25.55 -17.76
C VAL A 148 8.01 25.14 -16.29
N GLY A 149 7.87 23.84 -16.00
CA GLY A 149 7.89 23.31 -14.63
C GLY A 149 9.24 23.50 -13.92
N ALA A 150 10.35 23.32 -14.64
CA ALA A 150 11.69 23.55 -14.08
C ALA A 150 12.02 25.05 -13.85
N ALA A 151 11.39 25.96 -14.58
CA ALA A 151 11.58 27.40 -14.42
C ALA A 151 10.82 28.00 -13.23
N LEU A 152 9.73 27.36 -12.78
CA LEU A 152 8.98 27.79 -11.59
C LEU A 152 9.70 27.41 -10.27
N VAL A 153 10.54 26.37 -10.29
CA VAL A 153 11.33 25.93 -9.13
C VAL A 153 12.48 26.90 -8.80
N THR A 154 12.86 27.79 -9.73
CA THR A 154 13.98 28.74 -9.52
C THR A 154 13.56 30.16 -9.14
N LEU A 155 12.25 30.48 -9.13
CA LEU A 155 11.75 31.81 -8.77
C LEU A 155 10.94 31.87 -7.46
N ALA A 156 10.61 30.73 -6.86
CA ALA A 156 9.90 30.67 -5.57
C ALA A 156 10.83 30.67 -4.33
N SER A 157 12.15 30.71 -4.51
CA SER A 157 13.13 30.69 -3.40
C SER A 157 13.74 32.09 -3.11
N CYS A 158 13.16 33.16 -3.65
CA CYS A 158 13.62 34.55 -3.45
C CYS A 158 12.45 35.55 -3.38
N ALA A 159 11.56 35.38 -2.41
CA ALA A 159 10.68 36.43 -1.85
C ALA A 159 10.16 35.83 -0.54
N GLY A 160 10.54 36.28 0.65
CA GLY A 160 10.59 37.65 1.14
C GLY A 160 9.83 37.58 2.46
N GLY A 161 10.55 37.70 3.56
CA GLY A 161 9.96 37.59 4.89
C GLY A 161 8.91 38.66 5.17
N SER A 162 7.89 38.26 5.91
CA SER A 162 7.06 39.16 6.70
C SER A 162 6.61 38.43 7.94
N ASP A 163 7.07 38.92 9.09
CA ASP A 163 6.50 38.66 10.40
C ASP A 163 4.99 38.92 10.37
N GLU A 164 4.19 37.94 10.76
CA GLU A 164 2.82 38.13 11.22
C GLU A 164 2.57 37.31 12.50
N PRO A 165 1.65 37.77 13.36
CA PRO A 165 1.77 37.60 14.80
C PRO A 165 1.26 36.24 15.28
N VAL A 166 1.95 35.70 16.27
CA VAL A 166 1.62 34.48 16.99
C VAL A 166 0.29 34.67 17.73
N ALA A 167 -0.68 33.81 17.44
CA ALA A 167 -1.96 33.73 18.13
C ALA A 167 -1.79 33.19 19.57
N GLU A 168 -2.67 33.65 20.46
CA GLU A 168 -2.61 33.48 21.92
C GLU A 168 -2.47 32.02 22.38
N GLU A 169 -1.49 31.78 23.27
CA GLU A 169 -1.24 30.53 23.96
C GLU A 169 -2.47 30.06 24.75
N SER A 170 -2.97 28.89 24.39
CA SER A 170 -3.88 28.10 25.22
C SER A 170 -3.08 27.51 26.40
N THR A 171 -3.53 27.85 27.61
CA THR A 171 -2.90 27.47 28.87
C THR A 171 -3.05 25.96 29.13
N VAL A 172 -2.11 25.16 28.63
CA VAL A 172 -1.91 23.77 29.05
C VAL A 172 -0.61 23.70 29.85
N ALA A 173 -0.63 22.98 30.97
CA ALA A 173 0.56 22.80 31.82
C ALA A 173 1.74 22.25 30.99
N PRO A 174 2.97 22.75 31.17
CA PRO A 174 4.14 22.23 30.45
C PRO A 174 4.31 20.75 30.74
N VAL A 175 4.41 19.93 29.69
CA VAL A 175 4.80 18.52 29.81
C VAL A 175 6.27 18.48 30.25
N ASP A 176 6.59 17.72 31.30
CA ASP A 176 7.99 17.51 31.70
C ASP A 176 8.67 16.59 30.67
N THR A 177 9.57 17.18 29.88
CA THR A 177 10.32 16.52 28.80
C THR A 177 11.78 16.26 29.18
N SER A 178 12.16 16.51 30.44
CA SER A 178 13.55 16.44 30.89
C SER A 178 14.11 15.01 31.02
N ASN A 179 13.24 14.00 31.02
CA ASN A 179 13.58 12.59 31.21
C ASN A 179 13.53 11.74 29.93
N LEU A 180 13.32 12.35 28.75
CA LEU A 180 13.22 11.61 27.49
C LEU A 180 14.59 11.03 27.09
N GLU A 181 14.64 9.74 26.76
CA GLU A 181 15.86 9.09 26.28
C GLU A 181 16.25 9.55 24.87
N LYS A 182 15.24 9.92 24.07
CA LYS A 182 15.38 10.37 22.70
C LYS A 182 14.35 11.46 22.38
N THR A 183 14.78 12.53 21.71
CA THR A 183 13.92 13.66 21.30
C THR A 183 13.81 13.78 19.78
N ASP A 184 14.84 13.40 19.01
CA ASP A 184 14.76 13.30 17.56
C ASP A 184 14.16 11.94 17.17
N ILE A 185 12.95 11.94 16.64
CA ILE A 185 12.22 10.69 16.32
C ILE A 185 11.84 10.62 14.84
N GLN A 186 11.84 9.42 14.29
CA GLN A 186 11.39 9.16 12.93
C GLN A 186 10.22 8.20 12.94
N VAL A 187 9.11 8.59 12.30
CA VAL A 187 7.88 7.79 12.24
C VAL A 187 7.53 7.46 10.80
N GLY A 188 7.53 6.18 10.45
CA GLY A 188 7.20 5.72 9.10
C GLY A 188 5.69 5.69 8.84
N PHE A 189 5.22 6.18 7.69
CA PHE A 189 3.80 6.15 7.32
C PHE A 189 3.52 5.84 5.85
N ILE A 190 2.36 5.25 5.57
CA ILE A 190 1.78 5.12 4.22
C ILE A 190 0.87 6.34 4.01
N PRO A 191 0.93 7.03 2.86
CA PRO A 191 0.18 8.27 2.63
C PRO A 191 -1.32 8.00 2.40
N ILE A 192 -2.03 7.69 3.47
CA ILE A 192 -3.48 7.46 3.57
C ILE A 192 -4.06 8.24 4.74
N THR A 193 -5.37 8.54 4.73
CA THR A 193 -6.01 9.33 5.80
C THR A 193 -6.02 8.59 7.15
N CYS A 194 -5.78 7.28 7.16
CA CYS A 194 -5.59 6.51 8.39
C CYS A 194 -4.41 7.03 9.23
N ALA A 195 -3.37 7.57 8.60
CA ALA A 195 -2.19 8.10 9.29
C ALA A 195 -2.39 9.52 9.86
N THR A 196 -3.61 10.06 9.83
CA THR A 196 -3.90 11.46 10.25
C THR A 196 -3.28 11.82 11.60
N PRO A 197 -3.43 11.03 12.69
CA PRO A 197 -2.82 11.37 13.98
C PRO A 197 -1.30 11.48 13.93
N ILE A 198 -0.62 10.70 13.08
CA ILE A 198 0.84 10.81 12.88
C ILE A 198 1.18 12.07 12.10
N ILE A 199 0.58 12.25 10.93
CA ILE A 199 1.05 13.25 9.96
C ILE A 199 0.58 14.66 10.27
N MET A 200 -0.53 14.83 11.01
CA MET A 200 -0.95 16.15 11.48
C MET A 200 -0.17 16.60 12.72
N SER A 201 0.47 15.66 13.45
CA SER A 201 1.15 15.95 14.71
C SER A 201 2.36 16.87 14.56
N GLU A 202 3.04 16.84 13.40
CA GLU A 202 4.15 17.74 13.07
C GLU A 202 3.65 19.17 12.78
N PRO A 203 2.78 19.41 11.77
CA PRO A 203 2.34 20.78 11.44
C PRO A 203 1.46 21.44 12.51
N LEU A 204 0.75 20.66 13.34
CA LEU A 204 -0.12 21.18 14.41
C LEU A 204 0.56 21.18 15.80
N GLY A 205 1.86 20.87 15.87
CA GLY A 205 2.65 21.05 17.10
C GLY A 205 2.42 20.01 18.21
N PHE A 206 1.71 18.90 17.94
CA PHE A 206 1.54 17.83 18.92
C PHE A 206 2.89 17.20 19.28
N TYR A 207 3.78 16.95 18.33
CA TYR A 207 5.10 16.39 18.66
C TYR A 207 5.95 17.35 19.52
N GLU A 208 5.96 18.63 19.16
CA GLU A 208 6.71 19.66 19.89
C GLU A 208 6.23 19.80 21.33
N LYS A 209 4.90 19.77 21.55
CA LYS A 209 4.28 19.79 22.89
C LYS A 209 4.83 18.71 23.82
N TYR A 210 5.20 17.55 23.28
CA TYR A 210 5.73 16.41 24.02
C TYR A 210 7.26 16.29 23.96
N GLY A 211 7.96 17.33 23.48
CA GLY A 211 9.42 17.42 23.48
C GLY A 211 10.12 16.75 22.30
N PHE A 212 9.39 16.45 21.23
CA PHE A 212 9.94 15.75 20.07
C PHE A 212 10.22 16.70 18.90
N ASN A 213 11.39 16.51 18.32
CA ASN A 213 11.70 16.93 16.95
C ASN A 213 11.43 15.73 16.03
N ALA A 214 10.17 15.58 15.63
CA ALA A 214 9.72 14.43 14.85
C ALA A 214 9.88 14.65 13.35
N THR A 215 10.21 13.59 12.62
CA THR A 215 10.16 13.57 11.15
C THR A 215 9.29 12.41 10.70
N VAL A 216 8.25 12.70 9.92
CA VAL A 216 7.42 11.67 9.31
C VAL A 216 8.03 11.20 7.98
N VAL A 217 8.19 9.89 7.82
CA VAL A 217 8.87 9.27 6.67
C VAL A 217 7.87 8.50 5.83
N LYS A 218 7.70 8.89 4.57
CA LYS A 218 6.82 8.17 3.64
C LYS A 218 7.40 6.83 3.27
N MET A 219 6.60 5.80 3.45
CA MET A 219 6.93 4.43 3.10
C MET A 219 6.23 4.05 1.78
N PRO A 220 6.89 3.29 0.88
CA PRO A 220 6.34 2.98 -0.44
C PRO A 220 5.33 1.83 -0.42
N SER A 221 5.40 0.95 0.58
CA SER A 221 4.49 -0.20 0.72
C SER A 221 4.46 -0.74 2.14
N TRP A 222 3.42 -1.50 2.48
CA TRP A 222 3.31 -2.19 3.77
C TRP A 222 4.41 -3.24 4.00
N GLY A 223 4.91 -3.87 2.93
CA GLY A 223 6.07 -4.74 3.00
C GLY A 223 7.33 -3.97 3.43
N ALA A 224 7.54 -2.77 2.88
CA ALA A 224 8.66 -1.92 3.28
C ALA A 224 8.53 -1.42 4.72
N VAL A 225 7.32 -1.12 5.20
CA VAL A 225 7.06 -0.79 6.62
C VAL A 225 7.50 -1.95 7.52
N ARG A 226 7.05 -3.18 7.21
CA ARG A 226 7.43 -4.39 7.95
C ARG A 226 8.93 -4.59 7.97
N ASP A 227 9.57 -4.53 6.80
CA ASP A 227 11.00 -4.80 6.66
C ASP A 227 11.86 -3.73 7.37
N SER A 228 11.45 -2.45 7.30
CA SER A 228 12.05 -1.34 8.04
C SER A 228 11.93 -1.53 9.56
N ALA A 229 10.77 -1.99 10.05
CA ALA A 229 10.55 -2.25 11.47
C ALA A 229 11.44 -3.39 11.98
N ILE A 230 11.58 -4.47 11.21
CA ILE A 230 12.49 -5.59 11.52
C ILE A 230 13.95 -5.12 11.53
N ALA A 231 14.31 -4.22 10.61
CA ALA A 231 15.66 -3.66 10.52
C ALA A 231 15.97 -2.59 11.57
N GLY A 232 14.94 -2.06 12.27
CA GLY A 232 15.09 -0.99 13.25
C GLY A 232 15.51 0.35 12.63
N GLU A 233 15.11 0.62 11.37
CA GLU A 233 15.54 1.83 10.65
C GLU A 233 14.90 3.12 11.21
N LEU A 234 13.64 3.03 11.65
CA LEU A 234 12.84 4.11 12.26
C LEU A 234 12.36 3.72 13.67
N ASP A 235 11.91 4.72 14.42
CA ASP A 235 11.53 4.59 15.84
C ASP A 235 10.12 4.02 16.04
N ALA A 236 9.18 4.43 15.18
CA ALA A 236 7.79 4.00 15.23
C ALA A 236 7.17 3.96 13.82
N TYR A 237 6.03 3.27 13.70
CA TYR A 237 5.43 2.97 12.41
C TYR A 237 3.91 3.05 12.45
N HIS A 238 3.36 3.54 11.34
CA HIS A 238 1.99 3.31 10.91
C HIS A 238 1.86 1.88 10.38
N MET A 239 1.01 1.04 10.98
CA MET A 239 0.77 -0.32 10.50
C MET A 239 -0.72 -0.65 10.44
N LEU A 240 -1.11 -1.54 9.54
CA LEU A 240 -2.45 -2.13 9.55
C LEU A 240 -2.62 -2.96 10.84
N ALA A 241 -3.76 -2.85 11.52
CA ALA A 241 -3.96 -3.51 12.83
C ALA A 241 -3.65 -5.03 12.86
N PRO A 242 -3.87 -5.82 11.79
CA PRO A 242 -3.46 -7.22 11.75
C PRO A 242 -1.96 -7.47 11.56
N MET A 243 -1.18 -6.49 11.08
CA MET A 243 0.26 -6.67 10.80
C MET A 243 1.07 -7.01 12.07
N PRO A 244 0.94 -6.29 13.20
CA PRO A 244 1.68 -6.64 14.43
C PRO A 244 1.39 -8.07 14.92
N ILE A 245 0.14 -8.54 14.82
CA ILE A 245 -0.23 -9.92 15.14
C ILE A 245 0.48 -10.89 14.18
N ALA A 246 0.41 -10.62 12.88
CA ALA A 246 1.04 -11.45 11.86
C ALA A 246 2.57 -11.52 12.02
N MET A 247 3.22 -10.40 12.33
CA MET A 247 4.67 -10.31 12.55
C MET A 247 5.10 -11.08 13.80
N THR A 248 4.37 -10.93 14.92
CA THR A 248 4.64 -11.68 16.16
C THR A 248 4.49 -13.19 15.94
N LEU A 249 3.53 -13.60 15.12
CA LEU A 249 3.30 -15.00 14.74
C LEU A 249 4.27 -15.53 13.65
N GLY A 250 5.13 -14.69 13.07
CA GLY A 250 6.05 -15.08 12.00
C GLY A 250 5.37 -15.38 10.66
N LEU A 251 4.29 -14.67 10.34
CA LEU A 251 3.54 -14.84 9.10
C LEU A 251 4.10 -13.96 8.00
N GLY A 252 4.51 -14.58 6.89
CA GLY A 252 5.06 -13.88 5.74
C GLY A 252 6.43 -13.22 5.99
N SER A 253 7.03 -13.40 7.17
CA SER A 253 8.39 -12.99 7.56
C SER A 253 8.90 -13.82 8.74
N ALA A 254 10.14 -13.60 9.18
CA ALA A 254 10.58 -14.08 10.49
C ALA A 254 9.73 -13.45 11.61
N ALA A 255 9.52 -14.19 12.71
CA ALA A 255 8.83 -13.68 13.87
C ALA A 255 9.59 -12.47 14.45
N PHE A 256 8.87 -11.37 14.67
CA PHE A 256 9.44 -10.13 15.17
C PHE A 256 8.42 -9.40 16.04
N GLY A 257 8.85 -9.02 17.25
CA GLY A 257 8.00 -8.38 18.25
C GLY A 257 7.73 -6.91 17.93
N VAL A 258 6.46 -6.61 17.66
CA VAL A 258 5.95 -5.25 17.47
C VAL A 258 4.72 -5.07 18.35
N LYS A 259 4.67 -3.96 19.08
CA LYS A 259 3.50 -3.59 19.88
C LYS A 259 2.62 -2.60 19.15
N LEU A 260 1.33 -2.79 19.29
CA LEU A 260 0.28 -1.87 18.87
C LEU A 260 -0.09 -0.98 20.05
N ALA A 261 0.31 0.29 19.97
CA ALA A 261 0.21 1.23 21.08
C ALA A 261 -1.14 1.97 21.11
N SER A 262 -1.66 2.33 19.93
CA SER A 262 -2.97 2.97 19.78
C SER A 262 -3.52 2.69 18.40
N ILE A 263 -4.84 2.60 18.30
CA ILE A 263 -5.54 2.60 17.00
C ILE A 263 -5.44 4.03 16.44
N GLU A 264 -5.14 4.18 15.16
CA GLU A 264 -5.10 5.52 14.58
C GLU A 264 -6.46 5.90 14.06
N ASN A 265 -7.17 4.94 13.47
CA ASN A 265 -8.49 5.18 12.93
C ASN A 265 -9.40 3.95 13.02
N VAL A 266 -10.69 4.23 13.17
CA VAL A 266 -11.80 3.31 12.91
C VAL A 266 -12.50 3.72 11.61
N ASN A 267 -13.13 2.76 10.94
CA ASN A 267 -13.74 2.98 9.63
C ASN A 267 -12.72 3.55 8.60
N GLY A 268 -13.14 4.40 7.67
CA GLY A 268 -12.24 5.09 6.72
C GLY A 268 -11.80 4.27 5.51
N GLN A 269 -12.57 3.24 5.16
CA GLN A 269 -12.34 2.39 3.99
C GLN A 269 -13.64 2.22 3.21
N ALA A 270 -13.53 1.77 1.97
CA ALA A 270 -14.70 1.44 1.15
C ALA A 270 -14.37 0.32 0.16
N ILE A 271 -15.42 -0.37 -0.28
CA ILE A 271 -15.41 -1.16 -1.49
C ILE A 271 -15.70 -0.19 -2.65
N THR A 272 -14.72 0.00 -3.52
CA THR A 272 -14.84 0.81 -4.72
C THR A 272 -14.78 -0.09 -5.95
N VAL A 273 -15.72 0.08 -6.86
CA VAL A 273 -15.83 -0.73 -8.07
C VAL A 273 -15.48 0.14 -9.28
N ALA A 274 -14.79 -0.44 -10.27
CA ALA A 274 -14.42 0.29 -11.48
C ALA A 274 -15.67 0.77 -12.24
N GLU A 275 -15.60 1.97 -12.84
CA GLU A 275 -16.75 2.60 -13.52
C GLU A 275 -17.34 1.72 -14.64
N ARG A 276 -16.52 0.88 -15.27
CA ARG A 276 -16.95 -0.08 -16.31
C ARG A 276 -17.96 -1.15 -15.84
N HIS A 277 -18.08 -1.33 -14.52
CA HIS A 277 -19.01 -2.28 -13.88
C HIS A 277 -20.24 -1.60 -13.28
N LYS A 278 -20.40 -0.29 -13.47
CA LYS A 278 -21.54 0.47 -12.97
C LYS A 278 -22.87 -0.09 -13.47
N GLY A 279 -23.80 -0.28 -12.53
CA GLY A 279 -25.11 -0.89 -12.77
C GLY A 279 -25.06 -2.40 -13.05
N LYS A 280 -23.94 -3.08 -12.74
CA LYS A 280 -23.80 -4.54 -12.86
C LYS A 280 -23.48 -5.24 -11.54
N VAL A 281 -23.31 -4.48 -10.46
CA VAL A 281 -22.94 -4.99 -9.14
C VAL A 281 -23.98 -4.46 -8.16
N ASP A 282 -24.83 -5.36 -7.67
CA ASP A 282 -25.87 -5.06 -6.68
C ASP A 282 -25.48 -5.63 -5.31
N GLY A 283 -24.74 -6.75 -5.28
CA GLY A 283 -24.36 -7.41 -4.03
C GLY A 283 -23.10 -8.26 -4.14
N PRO A 284 -22.73 -8.96 -3.05
CA PRO A 284 -21.47 -9.69 -2.97
C PRO A 284 -21.34 -10.81 -4.01
N ALA A 285 -22.45 -11.45 -4.39
CA ALA A 285 -22.45 -12.53 -5.39
C ALA A 285 -22.00 -12.07 -6.79
N ASP A 286 -22.17 -10.79 -7.13
CA ASP A 286 -21.81 -10.23 -8.44
C ASP A 286 -20.30 -10.03 -8.62
N PHE A 287 -19.53 -10.16 -7.54
CA PHE A 287 -18.06 -10.08 -7.57
C PHE A 287 -17.42 -11.36 -8.12
N LYS A 288 -18.20 -12.39 -8.46
CA LYS A 288 -17.66 -13.65 -8.98
C LYS A 288 -16.82 -13.41 -10.24
N GLY A 289 -15.58 -13.90 -10.22
CA GLY A 289 -14.59 -13.75 -11.28
C GLY A 289 -13.84 -12.40 -11.27
N PHE A 290 -14.12 -11.51 -10.30
CA PHE A 290 -13.44 -10.23 -10.22
C PHE A 290 -12.00 -10.40 -9.71
N VAL A 291 -11.15 -9.50 -10.17
CA VAL A 291 -9.85 -9.27 -9.56
C VAL A 291 -9.94 -8.09 -8.60
N ILE A 292 -9.75 -8.33 -7.30
CA ILE A 292 -10.01 -7.35 -6.25
C ILE A 292 -8.71 -6.93 -5.55
N GLY A 293 -8.43 -5.63 -5.56
CA GLY A 293 -7.26 -5.05 -4.89
C GLY A 293 -7.48 -4.88 -3.39
N VAL A 294 -6.50 -5.30 -2.58
CA VAL A 294 -6.40 -4.98 -1.15
C VAL A 294 -4.99 -4.48 -0.85
N PRO A 295 -4.78 -3.61 0.16
CA PRO A 295 -3.46 -3.05 0.45
C PRO A 295 -2.39 -4.10 0.80
N PHE A 296 -2.78 -5.12 1.57
CA PHE A 296 -1.87 -6.14 2.06
C PHE A 296 -2.63 -7.41 2.47
N PRO A 297 -2.02 -8.61 2.42
CA PRO A 297 -2.68 -9.85 2.86
C PRO A 297 -3.13 -9.82 4.34
N TYR A 298 -2.29 -9.26 5.21
CA TYR A 298 -2.56 -9.13 6.65
C TYR A 298 -3.19 -7.75 6.94
N SER A 299 -4.41 -7.55 6.47
CA SER A 299 -5.11 -6.26 6.57
C SER A 299 -6.59 -6.43 6.87
N MET A 300 -7.17 -5.45 7.57
CA MET A 300 -8.62 -5.38 7.80
C MET A 300 -9.40 -5.35 6.50
N HIS A 301 -8.82 -4.75 5.46
CA HIS A 301 -9.36 -4.74 4.11
C HIS A 301 -9.57 -6.14 3.54
N ASN A 302 -8.57 -7.02 3.65
CA ASN A 302 -8.70 -8.40 3.21
C ASN A 302 -9.71 -9.18 4.07
N LEU A 303 -9.67 -9.00 5.39
CA LEU A 303 -10.58 -9.72 6.31
C LEU A 303 -12.04 -9.31 6.10
N LEU A 304 -12.33 -8.01 5.98
CA LEU A 304 -13.67 -7.49 5.72
C LEU A 304 -14.16 -7.82 4.30
N LEU A 305 -13.27 -7.80 3.31
CA LEU A 305 -13.62 -8.21 1.95
C LEU A 305 -14.04 -9.68 1.92
N ARG A 306 -13.29 -10.56 2.59
CA ARG A 306 -13.63 -11.99 2.70
C ARG A 306 -14.96 -12.19 3.42
N TYR A 307 -15.20 -11.46 4.51
CA TYR A 307 -16.48 -11.45 5.22
C TYR A 307 -17.64 -11.04 4.31
N TYR A 308 -17.47 -9.99 3.50
CA TYR A 308 -18.47 -9.53 2.54
C TYR A 308 -18.73 -10.55 1.42
N LEU A 309 -17.68 -11.13 0.83
CA LEU A 309 -17.83 -12.11 -0.26
C LEU A 309 -18.50 -13.41 0.22
N ALA A 310 -18.12 -13.88 1.40
CA ALA A 310 -18.69 -15.08 2.01
C ALA A 310 -20.20 -14.93 2.30
N SER A 311 -20.67 -13.72 2.63
CA SER A 311 -22.12 -13.48 2.81
C SER A 311 -22.92 -13.58 1.50
N GLY A 312 -22.25 -13.42 0.35
CA GLY A 312 -22.80 -13.68 -0.99
C GLY A 312 -22.65 -15.13 -1.46
N GLY A 313 -22.10 -16.02 -0.64
CA GLY A 313 -21.83 -17.41 -0.99
C GLY A 313 -20.67 -17.59 -1.97
N LEU A 314 -19.75 -16.61 -2.05
CA LEU A 314 -18.52 -16.73 -2.82
C LEU A 314 -17.36 -17.19 -1.93
N ASP A 315 -16.61 -18.18 -2.40
CA ASP A 315 -15.33 -18.55 -1.81
C ASP A 315 -14.26 -17.55 -2.27
N PRO A 316 -13.66 -16.74 -1.38
CA PRO A 316 -12.73 -15.70 -1.76
C PRO A 316 -11.39 -16.20 -2.31
N ASP A 317 -11.06 -17.49 -2.15
CA ASP A 317 -9.83 -18.10 -2.66
C ASP A 317 -10.06 -18.85 -3.99
N VAL A 318 -11.32 -19.08 -4.38
CA VAL A 318 -11.68 -19.82 -5.61
C VAL A 318 -12.48 -18.98 -6.60
N ASP A 319 -13.50 -18.26 -6.12
CA ASP A 319 -14.45 -17.55 -6.97
C ASP A 319 -13.97 -16.16 -7.41
N VAL A 320 -12.96 -15.59 -6.73
CA VAL A 320 -12.38 -14.28 -7.05
C VAL A 320 -10.85 -14.33 -6.99
N GLN A 321 -10.18 -13.26 -7.40
CA GLN A 321 -8.74 -13.10 -7.22
C GLN A 321 -8.42 -11.89 -6.34
N ILE A 322 -8.06 -12.11 -5.08
CA ILE A 322 -7.62 -11.04 -4.17
C ILE A 322 -6.12 -10.81 -4.36
N ARG A 323 -5.71 -9.56 -4.64
CA ARG A 323 -4.29 -9.22 -4.88
C ARG A 323 -3.82 -8.04 -4.04
N PRO A 324 -2.60 -8.10 -3.47
CA PRO A 324 -1.96 -6.95 -2.85
C PRO A 324 -1.70 -5.84 -3.87
N VAL A 325 -2.19 -4.64 -3.59
CA VAL A 325 -2.01 -3.43 -4.39
C VAL A 325 -1.67 -2.28 -3.45
N PRO A 326 -0.47 -1.66 -3.55
CA PRO A 326 -0.17 -0.45 -2.81
C PRO A 326 -1.24 0.62 -3.06
N PRO A 327 -1.75 1.30 -2.02
CA PRO A 327 -2.82 2.29 -2.20
C PRO A 327 -2.54 3.35 -3.28
N PRO A 328 -1.31 3.91 -3.40
CA PRO A 328 -0.98 4.85 -4.47
C PRO A 328 -1.15 4.30 -5.89
N ASP A 329 -0.99 2.99 -6.09
CA ASP A 329 -1.08 2.34 -7.41
C ASP A 329 -2.52 1.88 -7.74
N SER A 330 -3.45 1.96 -6.78
CA SER A 330 -4.78 1.36 -6.89
C SER A 330 -5.63 1.97 -8.01
N ILE A 331 -5.59 3.30 -8.16
CA ILE A 331 -6.38 4.04 -9.16
C ILE A 331 -5.90 3.70 -10.57
N ALA A 332 -4.59 3.74 -10.82
CA ALA A 332 -4.03 3.31 -12.10
C ALA A 332 -4.41 1.88 -12.46
N GLN A 333 -4.35 0.94 -11.51
CA GLN A 333 -4.72 -0.45 -11.78
C GLN A 333 -6.23 -0.61 -12.06
N LEU A 334 -7.07 0.18 -11.37
CA LEU A 334 -8.51 0.22 -11.61
C LEU A 334 -8.81 0.75 -13.03
N ILE A 335 -8.16 1.84 -13.44
CA ILE A 335 -8.28 2.44 -14.78
C ILE A 335 -7.73 1.51 -15.87
N ALA A 336 -6.60 0.86 -15.61
CA ALA A 336 -5.94 -0.03 -16.55
C ALA A 336 -6.74 -1.31 -16.83
N GLY A 337 -7.67 -1.66 -15.94
CA GLY A 337 -8.42 -2.91 -15.99
C GLY A 337 -7.66 -4.08 -15.36
N ASP A 338 -6.60 -3.82 -14.60
CA ASP A 338 -5.88 -4.86 -13.88
C ASP A 338 -6.69 -5.35 -12.67
N ILE A 339 -7.41 -4.45 -11.99
CA ILE A 339 -8.37 -4.78 -10.92
C ILE A 339 -9.77 -4.27 -11.28
N ASP A 340 -10.80 -5.02 -10.91
CA ASP A 340 -12.23 -4.73 -11.13
C ASP A 340 -12.88 -3.99 -9.96
N ALA A 341 -12.40 -4.26 -8.76
CA ALA A 341 -12.80 -3.59 -7.54
C ALA A 341 -11.61 -3.50 -6.58
N MET A 342 -11.78 -2.74 -5.51
CA MET A 342 -10.82 -2.65 -4.42
C MET A 342 -11.55 -2.47 -3.10
N LEU A 343 -11.03 -3.08 -2.03
CA LEU A 343 -11.32 -2.63 -0.67
C LEU A 343 -10.04 -1.94 -0.17
N MET A 344 -10.07 -0.61 -0.16
CA MET A 344 -8.89 0.24 -0.02
C MET A 344 -9.12 1.31 1.05
N PRO A 345 -8.08 1.85 1.72
CA PRO A 345 -8.27 2.97 2.62
C PRO A 345 -8.45 4.26 1.84
N ASP A 346 -9.15 5.21 2.46
CA ASP A 346 -9.17 6.57 1.96
C ASP A 346 -7.77 7.23 2.02
N PRO A 347 -7.48 8.20 1.14
CA PRO A 347 -8.42 8.88 0.24
C PRO A 347 -8.58 8.23 -1.13
N PHE A 348 -8.01 7.05 -1.37
CA PHE A 348 -7.97 6.45 -2.71
C PHE A 348 -9.34 6.04 -3.24
N ASN A 349 -10.30 5.69 -2.38
CA ASN A 349 -11.70 5.46 -2.81
C ASN A 349 -12.33 6.76 -3.30
N GLN A 350 -12.24 7.83 -2.49
CA GLN A 350 -12.80 9.13 -2.89
C GLN A 350 -12.10 9.69 -4.12
N ARG A 351 -10.79 9.46 -4.25
CA ARG A 351 -10.03 9.88 -5.41
C ARG A 351 -10.44 9.11 -6.68
N ALA A 352 -10.75 7.82 -6.58
CA ALA A 352 -11.28 7.06 -7.71
C ALA A 352 -12.64 7.62 -8.19
N VAL A 353 -13.50 8.07 -7.28
CA VAL A 353 -14.74 8.80 -7.62
C VAL A 353 -14.44 10.14 -8.27
N TYR A 354 -13.56 10.93 -7.65
CA TYR A 354 -13.16 12.25 -8.14
C TYR A 354 -12.61 12.21 -9.58
N GLU A 355 -11.84 11.18 -9.92
CA GLU A 355 -11.29 10.98 -11.27
C GLU A 355 -12.26 10.28 -12.24
N GLY A 356 -13.45 9.87 -11.77
CA GLY A 356 -14.41 9.08 -12.57
C GLY A 356 -13.87 7.69 -12.96
N ALA A 357 -12.90 7.17 -12.21
CA ALA A 357 -12.32 5.85 -12.41
C ALA A 357 -13.18 4.73 -11.82
N GLY A 358 -13.96 5.04 -10.78
CA GLY A 358 -14.84 4.11 -10.11
C GLY A 358 -15.91 4.80 -9.28
N TYR A 359 -16.77 3.99 -8.66
CA TYR A 359 -17.81 4.42 -7.75
C TYR A 359 -17.71 3.64 -6.43
N ILE A 360 -18.10 4.30 -5.34
CA ILE A 360 -18.18 3.67 -4.02
C ILE A 360 -19.42 2.79 -4.01
N HIS A 361 -19.19 1.48 -3.86
CA HIS A 361 -20.25 0.49 -3.75
C HIS A 361 -20.77 0.39 -2.31
N MET A 362 -19.86 0.41 -1.34
CA MET A 362 -20.18 0.25 0.08
C MET A 362 -19.04 0.83 0.94
N LEU A 363 -19.37 1.57 2.00
CA LEU A 363 -18.39 1.93 3.02
C LEU A 363 -18.13 0.73 3.94
N SER A 364 -16.88 0.54 4.39
CA SER A 364 -16.54 -0.58 5.27
C SER A 364 -17.27 -0.52 6.62
N LYS A 365 -17.68 0.67 7.07
CA LYS A 365 -18.51 0.85 8.27
C LYS A 365 -19.88 0.17 8.18
N GLU A 366 -20.37 -0.07 6.96
CA GLU A 366 -21.62 -0.81 6.74
C GLU A 366 -21.44 -2.31 6.99
N LEU A 367 -20.20 -2.82 6.94
CA LEU A 367 -19.85 -4.20 7.29
C LEU A 367 -19.61 -4.36 8.79
N TRP A 368 -18.93 -3.39 9.40
CA TRP A 368 -18.67 -3.33 10.84
C TRP A 368 -18.42 -1.88 11.25
N ASP A 369 -19.40 -1.25 11.89
CA ASP A 369 -19.26 0.14 12.32
C ASP A 369 -18.30 0.23 13.51
N GLY A 370 -17.29 1.10 13.40
CA GLY A 370 -16.24 1.24 14.41
C GLY A 370 -15.15 0.17 14.32
N HIS A 371 -15.02 -0.53 13.19
CA HIS A 371 -13.96 -1.52 13.00
C HIS A 371 -12.56 -0.87 13.05
N PRO A 372 -11.54 -1.54 13.60
CA PRO A 372 -10.17 -1.03 13.57
C PRO A 372 -9.65 -1.02 12.13
N CYS A 373 -8.71 -0.12 11.81
CA CYS A 373 -8.06 -0.09 10.50
C CYS A 373 -6.54 -0.09 10.64
N CYS A 374 -5.96 1.06 10.99
CA CYS A 374 -4.52 1.22 11.18
C CYS A 374 -4.22 1.56 12.64
N ALA A 375 -2.95 1.41 12.99
CA ALA A 375 -2.47 1.59 14.34
C ALA A 375 -1.03 2.11 14.37
N PHE A 376 -0.75 2.85 15.44
CA PHE A 376 0.56 3.34 15.80
C PHE A 376 1.32 2.23 16.53
N THR A 377 2.50 1.89 16.01
CA THR A 377 3.28 0.74 16.48
C THR A 377 4.74 1.07 16.71
N ALA A 378 5.38 0.30 17.58
CA ALA A 378 6.82 0.37 17.83
C ALA A 378 7.37 -1.03 18.11
N SER A 379 8.65 -1.26 17.82
CA SER A 379 9.30 -2.54 18.08
C SER A 379 9.53 -2.74 19.59
N ASP A 380 9.54 -3.99 20.02
CA ASP A 380 9.82 -4.35 21.42
C ASP A 380 11.17 -3.81 21.90
N GLU A 381 12.18 -3.84 21.03
CA GLU A 381 13.52 -3.33 21.29
C GLU A 381 13.51 -1.81 21.54
N TRP A 382 12.79 -1.06 20.70
CA TRP A 382 12.72 0.39 20.83
C TRP A 382 11.99 0.81 22.11
N ILE A 383 10.86 0.15 22.41
CA ILE A 383 10.07 0.41 23.63
C ILE A 383 10.91 0.13 24.88
N THR A 384 11.67 -0.96 24.87
CA THR A 384 12.53 -1.34 26.00
C THR A 384 13.66 -0.35 26.22
N THR A 385 14.22 0.21 25.13
CA THR A 385 15.36 1.13 25.18
C THR A 385 14.93 2.57 25.49
N ASN A 386 13.74 3.00 25.04
CA ASN A 386 13.26 4.37 25.16
C ASN A 386 11.85 4.43 25.80
N PRO A 387 11.66 3.90 27.02
CA PRO A 387 10.32 3.78 27.59
C PRO A 387 9.65 5.13 27.90
N ASN A 388 10.39 6.16 28.32
CA ASN A 388 9.78 7.48 28.55
C ASN A 388 9.44 8.17 27.24
N ALA A 389 10.35 8.10 26.25
CA ALA A 389 10.07 8.58 24.90
C ALA A 389 8.84 7.89 24.28
N PHE A 390 8.71 6.57 24.43
CA PHE A 390 7.54 5.84 23.94
C PHE A 390 6.24 6.34 24.53
N ARG A 391 6.19 6.48 25.86
CA ARG A 391 4.99 6.93 26.55
C ARG A 391 4.63 8.35 26.16
N SER A 392 5.60 9.25 26.08
CA SER A 392 5.38 10.64 25.68
C SER A 392 4.92 10.73 24.21
N LEU A 393 5.53 9.93 23.33
CA LEU A 393 5.13 9.88 21.91
C LEU A 393 3.71 9.32 21.74
N ASN A 394 3.36 8.26 22.48
CA ASN A 394 2.02 7.70 22.43
C ASN A 394 0.96 8.69 22.97
N LYS A 395 1.29 9.50 23.97
CA LYS A 395 0.42 10.61 24.41
C LYS A 395 0.17 11.63 23.30
N ALA A 396 1.21 12.01 22.54
CA ALA A 396 1.07 12.90 21.40
C ALA A 396 0.07 12.35 20.38
N ILE A 397 0.15 11.04 20.08
CA ILE A 397 -0.76 10.36 19.16
C ILE A 397 -2.19 10.26 19.71
N ILE A 398 -2.37 9.93 21.00
CA ILE A 398 -3.69 9.86 21.65
C ILE A 398 -4.37 11.23 21.66
N GLU A 399 -3.61 12.29 21.94
CA GLU A 399 -4.13 13.66 21.91
C GLU A 399 -4.46 14.12 20.48
N ALA A 400 -3.60 13.82 19.51
CA ALA A 400 -3.84 14.11 18.11
C ALA A 400 -5.09 13.37 17.58
N ALA A 401 -5.28 12.11 17.97
CA ALA A 401 -6.49 11.35 17.62
C ALA A 401 -7.75 11.99 18.22
N ALA A 402 -7.72 12.41 19.48
CA ALA A 402 -8.84 13.11 20.11
C ALA A 402 -9.16 14.45 19.41
N TYR A 403 -8.14 15.20 18.99
CA TYR A 403 -8.32 16.43 18.22
C TYR A 403 -8.94 16.15 16.84
N ALA A 404 -8.52 15.08 16.16
CA ALA A 404 -9.07 14.68 14.86
C ALA A 404 -10.49 14.09 14.94
N GLN A 405 -10.86 13.52 16.10
CA GLN A 405 -12.18 12.99 16.35
C GLN A 405 -13.25 14.09 16.32
N ASP A 406 -12.94 15.31 16.77
CA ASP A 406 -13.86 16.45 16.73
C ASP A 406 -14.11 16.91 15.27
N PRO A 407 -15.36 16.82 14.77
CA PRO A 407 -15.71 17.26 13.42
C PRO A 407 -15.34 18.71 13.12
N ALA A 408 -15.30 19.59 14.13
CA ALA A 408 -14.98 21.00 13.96
C ALA A 408 -13.54 21.23 13.47
N ASN A 409 -12.62 20.34 13.81
CA ASN A 409 -11.20 20.45 13.47
C ASN A 409 -10.86 19.83 12.10
N ARG A 410 -11.75 18.98 11.56
CA ARG A 410 -11.48 18.19 10.35
C ARG A 410 -11.14 19.01 9.10
N PRO A 411 -11.75 20.18 8.83
CA PRO A 411 -11.35 21.01 7.69
C PRO A 411 -9.91 21.56 7.80
N GLU A 412 -9.49 21.99 8.99
CA GLU A 412 -8.11 22.44 9.22
C GLU A 412 -7.11 21.29 9.05
N ILE A 413 -7.44 20.13 9.61
CA ILE A 413 -6.63 18.91 9.47
C ILE A 413 -6.50 18.53 7.99
N ALA A 414 -7.60 18.55 7.23
CA ALA A 414 -7.57 18.27 5.80
C ALA A 414 -6.58 19.18 5.07
N ALA A 415 -6.61 20.49 5.35
CA ALA A 415 -5.68 21.45 4.77
C ALA A 415 -4.23 21.14 5.15
N ALA A 416 -3.96 20.82 6.41
CA ALA A 416 -2.61 20.56 6.92
C ALA A 416 -1.96 19.31 6.29
N ILE A 417 -2.74 18.26 6.02
CA ILE A 417 -2.20 16.95 5.59
C ILE A 417 -2.31 16.70 4.08
N SER A 418 -2.99 17.56 3.32
CA SER A 418 -3.18 17.37 1.87
C SER A 418 -1.90 17.58 1.06
N ASP A 419 -0.98 18.37 1.60
CA ASP A 419 0.21 18.83 0.89
C ASP A 419 1.17 17.71 0.48
N ARG A 420 2.07 18.05 -0.45
CA ARG A 420 3.07 17.12 -1.00
C ARG A 420 3.96 16.49 0.07
N ALA A 421 4.22 17.16 1.19
CA ALA A 421 4.98 16.60 2.29
C ALA A 421 4.30 15.38 2.93
N PHE A 422 2.97 15.28 2.83
CA PHE A 422 2.13 14.29 3.52
C PHE A 422 1.37 13.42 2.51
N LEU A 423 0.07 13.65 2.30
CA LEU A 423 -0.75 12.80 1.44
C LEU A 423 -0.52 13.03 -0.05
N ASN A 424 -0.17 14.25 -0.47
CA ASN A 424 -0.09 14.65 -1.88
C ASN A 424 -1.42 14.40 -2.63
N GLN A 425 -2.52 14.87 -2.05
CA GLN A 425 -3.89 14.65 -2.55
C GLN A 425 -4.65 15.98 -2.65
N PRO A 426 -5.65 16.11 -3.54
CA PRO A 426 -6.51 17.28 -3.60
C PRO A 426 -7.16 17.57 -2.23
N PRO A 427 -7.10 18.81 -1.73
CA PRO A 427 -7.72 19.18 -0.46
C PRO A 427 -9.20 18.81 -0.39
N GLU A 428 -9.97 19.04 -1.46
CA GLU A 428 -11.39 18.66 -1.54
C GLU A 428 -11.65 17.15 -1.37
N VAL A 429 -10.72 16.29 -1.82
CA VAL A 429 -10.84 14.83 -1.66
C VAL A 429 -10.57 14.44 -0.20
N VAL A 430 -9.54 15.03 0.42
CA VAL A 430 -9.20 14.77 1.82
C VAL A 430 -10.29 15.30 2.76
N GLU A 431 -10.79 16.51 2.50
CA GLU A 431 -11.87 17.13 3.26
C GLU A 431 -13.17 16.32 3.14
N ALA A 432 -13.52 15.83 1.95
CA ALA A 432 -14.69 14.98 1.74
C ALA A 432 -14.63 13.69 2.58
N VAL A 433 -13.44 13.07 2.68
CA VAL A 433 -13.22 11.88 3.51
C VAL A 433 -13.36 12.24 4.99
N LEU A 434 -12.63 13.25 5.46
CA LEU A 434 -12.59 13.59 6.88
C LEU A 434 -13.94 14.11 7.35
N THR A 435 -14.61 14.99 6.61
CA THR A 435 -15.93 15.53 7.01
C THR A 435 -17.08 14.57 6.76
N GLY A 436 -16.88 13.56 5.90
CA GLY A 436 -17.93 12.62 5.53
C GLY A 436 -18.93 13.17 4.51
N ASN A 437 -18.67 14.33 3.90
CA ASN A 437 -19.50 14.89 2.83
C ASN A 437 -18.86 14.58 1.47
N PHE A 438 -19.44 13.64 0.73
CA PHE A 438 -18.78 13.10 -0.46
C PHE A 438 -19.76 12.63 -1.52
N ASP A 439 -19.28 12.57 -2.77
CA ASP A 439 -19.99 11.90 -3.85
C ASP A 439 -19.62 10.43 -3.91
N ASP A 440 -20.61 9.56 -4.17
CA ASP A 440 -20.43 8.11 -4.29
C ASP A 440 -20.03 7.67 -5.70
N GLY A 441 -20.00 8.58 -6.68
CA GLY A 441 -19.74 8.26 -8.09
C GLY A 441 -20.92 7.62 -8.82
N GLN A 442 -22.05 7.41 -8.15
CA GLN A 442 -23.31 6.91 -8.72
C GLN A 442 -24.33 8.04 -8.98
N GLY A 443 -23.97 9.28 -8.65
CA GLY A 443 -24.80 10.47 -8.83
C GLY A 443 -25.46 10.94 -7.52
N ASN A 444 -25.08 10.35 -6.38
CA ASN A 444 -25.54 10.78 -5.08
C ASN A 444 -24.42 11.52 -4.35
N THR A 445 -24.82 12.56 -3.62
CA THR A 445 -23.98 13.20 -2.60
C THR A 445 -24.48 12.74 -1.24
N LEU A 446 -23.58 12.15 -0.45
CA LEU A 446 -23.86 11.56 0.84
C LEU A 446 -23.22 12.40 1.96
N SER A 447 -23.83 12.35 3.14
CA SER A 447 -23.30 12.93 4.37
C SER A 447 -23.25 11.86 5.44
N GLU A 448 -22.05 11.40 5.75
CA GLU A 448 -21.76 10.35 6.72
C GLU A 448 -20.63 10.82 7.65
N PRO A 449 -20.95 11.58 8.71
CA PRO A 449 -19.96 12.16 9.62
C PRO A 449 -19.02 11.12 10.26
N ASN A 450 -19.46 9.87 10.38
CA ASN A 450 -18.68 8.76 10.95
C ASN A 450 -18.04 7.89 9.85
N ARG A 451 -17.86 8.42 8.63
CA ARG A 451 -17.13 7.75 7.54
C ARG A 451 -15.74 7.29 7.99
N ILE A 452 -15.06 8.12 8.78
CA ILE A 452 -13.81 7.82 9.47
C ILE A 452 -13.89 8.38 10.90
N GLY A 453 -13.35 7.64 11.86
CA GLY A 453 -13.20 8.05 13.26
C GLY A 453 -11.77 7.85 13.74
N PHE A 454 -11.40 8.55 14.80
CA PHE A 454 -10.06 8.58 15.41
C PHE A 454 -10.16 8.22 16.89
N GLU A 455 -10.47 6.95 17.16
CA GLU A 455 -10.65 6.40 18.51
C GLU A 455 -9.41 5.59 18.91
N PRO A 456 -8.50 6.13 19.75
CA PRO A 456 -7.17 5.54 19.92
C PRO A 456 -7.11 4.26 20.75
N TYR A 457 -8.22 3.90 21.40
CA TYR A 457 -8.27 2.77 22.32
C TYR A 457 -8.14 1.42 21.59
N PRO A 458 -7.08 0.63 21.84
CA PRO A 458 -6.87 -0.64 21.17
C PRO A 458 -7.62 -1.75 21.92
N TRP A 459 -8.90 -1.92 21.61
CA TRP A 459 -9.75 -2.96 22.20
C TRP A 459 -9.16 -4.36 22.01
N GLN A 460 -9.21 -5.19 23.05
CA GLN A 460 -8.80 -6.60 22.96
C GLN A 460 -9.78 -7.42 22.11
N SER A 461 -11.05 -7.02 22.04
CA SER A 461 -12.04 -7.62 21.12
C SER A 461 -11.61 -7.52 19.66
N PHE A 462 -10.95 -6.42 19.28
CA PHE A 462 -10.37 -6.27 17.94
C PHE A 462 -9.29 -7.31 17.66
N ALA A 463 -8.34 -7.47 18.59
CA ALA A 463 -7.26 -8.42 18.45
C ALA A 463 -7.80 -9.85 18.33
N LYS A 464 -8.79 -10.20 19.16
CA LYS A 464 -9.45 -11.52 19.13
C LYS A 464 -10.19 -11.78 17.83
N TRP A 465 -10.96 -10.81 17.32
CA TRP A 465 -11.63 -10.95 16.03
C TRP A 465 -10.62 -11.12 14.90
N ILE A 466 -9.60 -10.27 14.84
CA ILE A 466 -8.55 -10.31 13.81
C ILE A 466 -7.86 -11.68 13.81
N SER A 467 -7.39 -12.13 14.96
CA SER A 467 -6.74 -13.43 15.11
C SER A 467 -7.66 -14.58 14.72
N SER A 468 -8.96 -14.52 15.09
CA SER A 468 -9.94 -15.55 14.70
C SER A 468 -10.11 -15.64 13.17
N GLN A 469 -10.12 -14.51 12.47
CA GLN A 469 -10.27 -14.47 11.02
C GLN A 469 -8.98 -14.87 10.29
N LEU A 470 -7.81 -14.52 10.83
CA LEU A 470 -6.52 -15.01 10.31
C LEU A 470 -6.44 -16.54 10.36
N VAL A 471 -6.95 -17.15 11.45
CA VAL A 471 -7.07 -18.60 11.59
C VAL A 471 -8.09 -19.19 10.60
N ARG A 472 -9.29 -18.60 10.52
CA ARG A 472 -10.36 -19.07 9.61
C ARG A 472 -9.86 -19.23 8.18
N TRP A 473 -9.21 -18.20 7.66
CA TRP A 473 -8.80 -18.10 6.27
C TRP A 473 -7.43 -18.72 5.98
N GLU A 474 -6.86 -19.46 6.94
CA GLU A 474 -5.54 -20.09 6.83
C GLU A 474 -4.42 -19.13 6.38
N LEU A 475 -4.59 -17.82 6.60
CA LEU A 475 -3.59 -16.80 6.27
C LEU A 475 -2.30 -16.98 7.09
N LEU A 476 -2.34 -17.88 8.06
CA LEU A 476 -1.24 -18.32 8.91
C LEU A 476 -0.19 -19.24 8.22
N GLY A 477 -0.34 -19.61 6.93
CA GLY A 477 0.70 -20.30 6.15
C GLY A 477 0.37 -21.72 5.65
N GLU A 478 1.27 -22.30 4.83
CA GLU A 478 1.06 -23.55 4.07
C GLU A 478 0.61 -24.74 4.95
N GLY A 479 -0.70 -25.02 4.94
CA GLY A 479 -1.29 -26.33 5.17
C GLY A 479 -1.30 -26.90 6.59
N ASN A 480 -1.02 -26.14 7.66
CA ASN A 480 -0.95 -26.69 9.03
C ASN A 480 -1.49 -25.82 10.16
N THR A 481 -2.29 -24.79 9.88
CA THR A 481 -2.55 -23.75 10.88
C THR A 481 -3.78 -24.01 11.74
N ALA A 482 -4.78 -24.73 11.22
CA ALA A 482 -5.88 -25.28 12.02
C ALA A 482 -5.43 -26.30 13.09
N ALA A 483 -4.19 -26.82 12.99
CA ALA A 483 -3.63 -27.78 13.95
C ALA A 483 -2.66 -27.17 14.98
N THR A 484 -2.25 -25.90 14.81
CA THR A 484 -1.10 -25.34 15.56
C THR A 484 -1.43 -24.09 16.38
N VAL A 485 -2.56 -23.41 16.14
CA VAL A 485 -3.00 -22.26 16.95
C VAL A 485 -4.25 -22.66 17.73
N SER A 486 -4.07 -22.95 19.01
CA SER A 486 -5.17 -23.17 19.94
C SER A 486 -5.86 -21.84 20.27
N ASN A 487 -7.11 -21.85 20.77
CA ASN A 487 -7.79 -20.63 21.22
C ASN A 487 -6.96 -19.86 22.27
N SER A 488 -6.20 -20.57 23.10
CA SER A 488 -5.28 -19.96 24.07
C SER A 488 -4.17 -19.15 23.41
N ASP A 489 -3.74 -19.51 22.20
CA ASP A 489 -2.69 -18.78 21.47
C ASP A 489 -3.25 -17.49 20.83
N ILE A 490 -4.52 -17.49 20.41
CA ILE A 490 -5.21 -16.31 19.84
C ILE A 490 -5.37 -15.21 20.89
N ASP A 491 -5.90 -15.55 22.06
CA ASP A 491 -6.13 -14.58 23.14
C ASP A 491 -4.81 -14.04 23.69
N GLN A 492 -3.80 -14.90 23.80
CA GLN A 492 -2.49 -14.52 24.31
C GLN A 492 -1.74 -13.57 23.36
N VAL A 493 -1.76 -13.83 22.06
CA VAL A 493 -1.07 -12.97 21.08
C VAL A 493 -1.72 -11.60 21.00
N GLY A 494 -3.05 -11.53 21.04
CA GLY A 494 -3.75 -10.25 21.09
C GLY A 494 -3.36 -9.42 22.32
N ALA A 495 -3.37 -10.05 23.50
CA ALA A 495 -2.98 -9.42 24.75
C ALA A 495 -1.50 -8.99 24.78
N GLU A 496 -0.61 -9.74 24.12
CA GLU A 496 0.81 -9.41 24.05
C GLU A 496 1.11 -8.25 23.09
N VAL A 497 0.30 -8.12 22.04
CA VAL A 497 0.53 -7.13 20.96
C VAL A 497 -0.20 -5.81 21.25
N PHE A 498 -1.45 -5.84 21.71
CA PHE A 498 -2.27 -4.66 21.93
C PHE A 498 -2.02 -4.08 23.33
N LEU A 499 -1.44 -2.89 23.41
CA LEU A 499 -1.11 -2.22 24.68
C LEU A 499 -2.32 -1.47 25.27
N THR A 500 -3.45 -2.16 25.44
CA THR A 500 -4.72 -1.59 25.90
C THR A 500 -4.62 -0.91 27.27
N ASP A 501 -3.94 -1.56 28.23
CA ASP A 501 -3.76 -0.98 29.56
C ASP A 501 -2.92 0.29 29.54
N LEU A 502 -1.86 0.30 28.73
CA LEU A 502 -1.03 1.48 28.55
C LEU A 502 -1.80 2.61 27.88
N ALA A 503 -2.55 2.33 26.81
CA ALA A 503 -3.36 3.34 26.13
C ALA A 503 -4.38 3.98 27.08
N ARG A 504 -5.03 3.15 27.93
CA ARG A 504 -5.94 3.62 28.98
C ARG A 504 -5.23 4.51 30.00
N GLU A 505 -4.10 4.05 30.51
CA GLU A 505 -3.29 4.79 31.49
C GLU A 505 -2.91 6.18 30.95
N LEU A 506 -2.38 6.23 29.73
CA LEU A 506 -1.96 7.48 29.10
C LEU A 506 -3.15 8.40 28.79
N ALA A 507 -4.28 7.87 28.33
CA ALA A 507 -5.49 8.66 28.11
C ALA A 507 -6.02 9.29 29.43
N LEU A 508 -5.97 8.56 30.55
CA LEU A 508 -6.31 9.10 31.87
C LEU A 508 -5.33 10.19 32.31
N GLU A 509 -4.02 10.02 32.05
CA GLU A 509 -3.02 11.07 32.32
C GLU A 509 -3.26 12.34 31.49
N LEU A 510 -3.89 12.22 30.31
CA LEU A 510 -4.30 13.34 29.46
C LEU A 510 -5.65 13.96 29.86
N GLY A 511 -6.32 13.42 30.88
CA GLY A 511 -7.64 13.87 31.31
C GLY A 511 -8.78 13.45 30.36
N GLN A 512 -8.55 12.46 29.51
CA GLN A 512 -9.58 11.86 28.66
C GLN A 512 -10.35 10.77 29.43
N GLU A 513 -11.49 10.33 28.89
CA GLU A 513 -12.34 9.27 29.45
C GLU A 513 -12.25 8.00 28.60
N PRO A 514 -11.16 7.21 28.69
CA PRO A 514 -11.05 5.94 27.98
C PRO A 514 -11.98 4.87 28.57
N PRO A 515 -12.38 3.86 27.77
CA PRO A 515 -13.08 2.68 28.27
C PRO A 515 -12.33 1.94 29.38
N PHE A 516 -13.08 1.41 30.34
CA PHE A 516 -12.54 0.55 31.41
C PHE A 516 -12.57 -0.93 31.03
N GLU A 517 -13.53 -1.33 30.21
CA GLU A 517 -13.62 -2.64 29.61
C GLU A 517 -12.53 -2.81 28.55
N THR A 518 -11.85 -3.96 28.56
CA THR A 518 -10.86 -4.31 27.54
C THR A 518 -11.51 -4.93 26.31
N ASP A 519 -12.67 -5.53 26.48
CA ASP A 519 -13.43 -6.27 25.49
C ASP A 519 -14.83 -5.70 25.38
N ARG A 520 -15.37 -5.69 24.16
CA ARG A 520 -16.79 -5.45 23.90
C ARG A 520 -17.29 -6.45 22.87
N THR A 521 -18.59 -6.69 22.89
CA THR A 521 -19.27 -7.44 21.83
C THR A 521 -19.25 -6.61 20.56
N GLU A 522 -18.68 -7.14 19.48
CA GLU A 522 -18.61 -6.45 18.19
C GLU A 522 -19.82 -6.84 17.35
N THR A 523 -20.55 -5.85 16.83
CA THR A 523 -21.72 -6.08 15.97
C THR A 523 -21.31 -5.83 14.52
N LEU A 524 -21.35 -6.88 13.71
CA LEU A 524 -21.08 -6.82 12.28
C LEU A 524 -22.41 -6.87 11.52
N ALA A 525 -22.36 -6.66 10.20
CA ALA A 525 -23.55 -6.56 9.36
C ALA A 525 -24.40 -7.83 9.32
N PHE A 526 -23.77 -9.00 9.39
CA PHE A 526 -24.44 -10.29 9.21
C PHE A 526 -24.43 -11.16 10.47
N ASP A 527 -23.65 -10.79 11.48
CA ASP A 527 -23.51 -11.53 12.74
C ASP A 527 -22.96 -10.67 13.89
N THR A 528 -22.84 -11.29 15.06
CA THR A 528 -22.26 -10.67 16.26
C THR A 528 -21.08 -11.50 16.73
N PHE A 529 -19.97 -10.84 17.01
CA PHE A 529 -18.78 -11.46 17.58
C PHE A 529 -18.74 -11.23 19.10
N ASP A 530 -18.83 -12.34 19.85
CA ASP A 530 -18.55 -12.36 21.28
C ASP A 530 -17.07 -12.74 21.49
N PRO A 531 -16.22 -11.83 22.02
CA PRO A 531 -14.82 -12.12 22.28
C PRO A 531 -14.60 -13.26 23.28
N ALA A 532 -15.58 -13.64 24.10
CA ALA A 532 -15.50 -14.79 25.00
C ALA A 532 -15.72 -16.14 24.28
N ALA A 533 -16.26 -16.14 23.06
CA ALA A 533 -16.65 -17.33 22.30
C ALA A 533 -16.06 -17.34 20.87
N SER A 534 -14.82 -16.86 20.72
CA SER A 534 -14.17 -16.64 19.42
C SER A 534 -14.10 -17.89 18.52
N ALA A 535 -13.90 -19.07 19.09
CA ALA A 535 -13.84 -20.33 18.33
C ALA A 535 -15.20 -20.83 17.85
N ASP A 536 -16.22 -20.67 18.69
CA ASP A 536 -17.60 -21.00 18.31
C ASP A 536 -18.08 -20.07 17.19
N TYR A 537 -17.64 -18.79 17.22
CA TYR A 537 -17.87 -17.85 16.14
C TYR A 537 -17.22 -18.28 14.81
N VAL A 538 -15.95 -18.67 14.80
CA VAL A 538 -15.30 -19.15 13.56
C VAL A 538 -16.00 -20.39 13.03
N LYS A 539 -16.37 -21.31 13.91
CA LYS A 539 -17.11 -22.52 13.52
C LYS A 539 -18.47 -22.18 12.92
N SER A 540 -19.26 -21.29 13.55
CA SER A 540 -20.57 -20.91 13.03
C SER A 540 -20.46 -20.23 11.67
N GLN A 541 -19.43 -19.39 11.47
CA GLN A 541 -19.17 -18.77 10.18
C GLN A 541 -18.83 -19.79 9.10
N ILE A 542 -17.99 -20.79 9.39
CA ILE A 542 -17.65 -21.86 8.43
C ILE A 542 -18.88 -22.69 8.11
N ASP A 543 -19.69 -23.04 9.11
CA ASP A 543 -20.91 -23.83 8.93
C ASP A 543 -21.96 -23.06 8.09
N GLN A 544 -22.03 -21.73 8.24
CA GLN A 544 -23.03 -20.90 7.57
C GLN A 544 -22.60 -20.41 6.18
N PHE A 545 -21.36 -19.97 6.03
CA PHE A 545 -20.87 -19.27 4.84
C PHE A 545 -19.80 -20.05 4.07
N GLY A 546 -19.41 -21.24 4.54
CA GLY A 546 -18.27 -21.98 4.00
C GLY A 546 -16.95 -21.45 4.53
N LYS A 547 -15.86 -22.11 4.13
CA LYS A 547 -14.52 -21.63 4.49
C LYS A 547 -14.33 -20.23 3.96
#